data_AF-Q7NK15-F1
#
_entry.id   AF-Q7NK15-F1
#
_cell.length_a   1.000
_cell.length_b   1.000
_cell.length_c   1.000
_cell.angle_alpha   90.00
_cell.angle_beta   90.00
_cell.angle_gamma   90.00
#
_symmetry.space_group_name_H-M   'P 1'
#
loop_
_entity.id
_entity.type
_entity.pdbx_description
1 polymer ?
#
loop_
_entity_poly.entity_id
_entity_poly.type
_entity_poly.pdbx_seq_one_letter_code
_entity_poly.pdbx_strand_id
1 'polypeptide(L)'
;MARWLFKSEPGAYSIADLKADGTTDWSGVRNYQARNFMLAMRVGDLGFFYHSNANPTGVAGIVEVVREAYPDHTALDPASPYFDAKATAAKPIWQMVDVAFGAQFAEVVTLERLRATAGLEQMPLLRRGSRLSVLPVSPGEWEIILKVARLPSNDQSSSSRLQLAVHAPVDEVNQ
;
A
#
# COMPACT_ATOMS: atom_id res chain seq x y z
N MET A 1 12.64 -7.26 -13.70
CA MET A 1 11.24 -6.81 -13.53
C MET A 1 11.24 -5.59 -12.64
N ALA A 2 10.50 -4.56 -13.03
CA ALA A 2 10.32 -3.37 -12.23
C ALA A 2 9.34 -3.66 -11.08
N ARG A 3 9.34 -2.77 -10.09
CA ARG A 3 8.50 -2.87 -8.89
C ARG A 3 7.80 -1.55 -8.65
N TRP A 4 6.55 -1.64 -8.22
CA TRP A 4 5.65 -0.49 -8.13
C TRP A 4 4.92 -0.46 -6.79
N LEU A 5 4.21 0.63 -6.53
CA LEU A 5 3.25 0.75 -5.45
C LEU A 5 2.00 1.43 -5.96
N PHE A 6 0.85 0.82 -5.71
CA PHE A 6 -0.47 1.25 -6.13
C PHE A 6 -1.29 1.63 -4.91
N LYS A 7 -1.76 2.88 -4.83
CA LYS A 7 -2.60 3.36 -3.72
C LYS A 7 -4.06 3.25 -4.09
N SER A 8 -4.84 2.68 -3.19
CA SER A 8 -6.31 2.70 -3.23
C SER A 8 -6.85 2.96 -1.84
N GLU A 9 -7.96 3.69 -1.75
CA GLU A 9 -8.72 3.79 -0.51
C GLU A 9 -9.58 2.52 -0.38
N PRO A 10 -9.48 1.76 0.73
CA PRO A 10 -10.17 0.47 0.85
C PRO A 10 -11.69 0.59 0.87
N GLY A 11 -12.25 1.77 1.16
CA GLY A 11 -13.68 2.03 1.02
C GLY A 11 -14.16 2.14 -0.44
N ALA A 12 -13.23 2.38 -1.38
CA ALA A 12 -13.51 2.38 -2.81
C ALA A 12 -13.12 1.04 -3.45
N TYR A 13 -11.89 0.56 -3.18
CA TYR A 13 -11.41 -0.73 -3.68
C TYR A 13 -10.25 -1.25 -2.81
N SER A 14 -10.44 -2.40 -2.17
CA SER A 14 -9.47 -3.02 -1.25
C SER A 14 -8.70 -4.18 -1.90
N ILE A 15 -7.71 -4.71 -1.18
CA ILE A 15 -6.98 -5.91 -1.63
C ILE A 15 -7.86 -7.17 -1.53
N ALA A 16 -8.86 -7.16 -0.63
CA ALA A 16 -9.81 -8.25 -0.50
C ALA A 16 -10.78 -8.27 -1.69
N ASP A 17 -11.18 -7.10 -2.19
CA ASP A 17 -11.98 -6.98 -3.41
C ASP A 17 -11.17 -7.50 -4.61
N LEU A 18 -9.92 -7.05 -4.77
CA LEU A 18 -9.04 -7.59 -5.82
C LEU A 18 -8.82 -9.10 -5.71
N LYS A 19 -8.73 -9.64 -4.49
CA LYS A 19 -8.62 -11.09 -4.28
C LYS A 19 -9.88 -11.83 -4.75
N ALA A 20 -11.06 -11.25 -4.54
CA ALA A 20 -12.32 -11.82 -4.99
C ALA A 20 -12.50 -11.71 -6.52
N ASP A 21 -12.14 -10.56 -7.10
CA ASP A 21 -12.24 -10.31 -8.54
C ASP A 21 -11.15 -11.04 -9.33
N GLY A 22 -10.00 -11.29 -8.71
CA GLY A 22 -8.80 -11.87 -9.31
C GLY A 22 -8.00 -10.88 -10.16
N THR A 23 -8.65 -10.04 -10.96
CA THR A 23 -8.03 -9.01 -11.80
C THR A 23 -8.94 -7.78 -11.92
N THR A 24 -8.33 -6.59 -11.98
CA THR A 24 -9.04 -5.32 -12.17
C THR A 24 -8.25 -4.38 -13.08
N ASP A 25 -8.95 -3.43 -13.70
CA ASP A 25 -8.31 -2.27 -14.32
C ASP A 25 -7.93 -1.22 -13.26
N TRP A 26 -6.71 -0.69 -13.35
CA TRP A 26 -6.22 0.35 -12.45
C TRP A 26 -6.51 1.75 -13.02
N SER A 27 -7.81 2.04 -13.16
CA SER A 27 -8.34 3.30 -13.72
C SER A 27 -8.29 4.47 -12.74
N GLY A 28 -8.72 5.66 -13.20
CA GLY A 28 -8.92 6.84 -12.34
C GLY A 28 -7.66 7.61 -11.97
N VAL A 29 -6.48 7.23 -12.50
CA VAL A 29 -5.24 7.98 -12.27
C VAL A 29 -5.26 9.29 -13.07
N ARG A 30 -5.26 10.43 -12.36
CA ARG A 30 -5.31 11.79 -12.95
C ARG A 30 -4.08 12.65 -12.65
N ASN A 31 -2.95 11.99 -12.33
CA ASN A 31 -1.66 12.64 -12.17
C ASN A 31 -0.73 12.25 -13.32
N TYR A 32 -0.17 13.23 -14.03
CA TYR A 32 0.69 12.99 -15.20
C TYR A 32 1.92 12.13 -14.89
N GLN A 33 2.54 12.32 -13.71
CA GLN A 33 3.71 11.53 -13.33
C GLN A 33 3.32 10.09 -12.99
N ALA A 34 2.23 9.88 -12.24
CA ALA A 34 1.70 8.55 -11.97
C ALA A 34 1.29 7.81 -13.25
N ARG A 35 0.65 8.51 -14.20
CA ARG A 35 0.36 7.99 -15.54
C ARG A 35 1.64 7.56 -16.28
N ASN A 36 2.68 8.39 -16.24
CA ASN A 36 3.94 8.07 -16.90
C ASN A 36 4.63 6.85 -16.27
N PHE A 37 4.47 6.61 -14.97
CA PHE A 37 4.91 5.35 -14.35
C PHE A 37 4.13 4.16 -14.87
N MET A 38 2.80 4.26 -15.02
CA MET A 38 2.01 3.18 -15.62
C MET A 38 2.39 2.87 -17.06
N LEU A 39 2.68 3.90 -17.88
CA LEU A 39 3.21 3.73 -19.24
C LEU A 39 4.54 2.95 -19.29
N ALA A 40 5.31 2.99 -18.21
CA ALA A 40 6.59 2.29 -18.11
C ALA A 40 6.46 0.84 -17.60
N MET A 41 5.27 0.41 -17.16
CA MET A 41 5.03 -0.95 -16.67
C MET A 41 5.09 -1.97 -17.80
N ARG A 42 5.51 -3.18 -17.46
CA ARG A 42 5.48 -4.36 -18.33
C ARG A 42 4.70 -5.48 -17.67
N VAL A 43 4.13 -6.37 -18.47
CA VAL A 43 3.49 -7.59 -17.95
C VAL A 43 4.50 -8.38 -17.12
N GLY A 44 4.07 -8.84 -15.95
CA GLY A 44 4.90 -9.54 -14.97
C GLY A 44 5.63 -8.62 -13.97
N ASP A 45 5.57 -7.29 -14.15
CA ASP A 45 6.03 -6.38 -13.11
C ASP A 45 5.14 -6.50 -11.86
N LEU A 46 5.76 -6.42 -10.68
CA LEU A 46 5.05 -6.55 -9.41
C LEU A 46 4.81 -5.20 -8.77
N GLY A 47 3.79 -5.12 -7.91
CA GLY A 47 3.55 -3.92 -7.12
C GLY A 47 3.01 -4.22 -5.74
N PHE A 48 3.22 -3.28 -4.82
CA PHE A 48 2.53 -3.30 -3.53
C PHE A 48 1.14 -2.67 -3.66
N PHE A 49 0.12 -3.34 -3.14
CA PHE A 49 -1.19 -2.74 -2.92
C PHE A 49 -1.16 -1.98 -1.59
N TYR A 50 -1.38 -0.67 -1.65
CA TYR A 50 -1.32 0.22 -0.50
C TYR A 50 -2.71 0.78 -0.19
N HIS A 51 -3.18 0.55 1.03
CA HIS A 51 -4.40 1.18 1.56
C HIS A 51 -4.08 2.60 2.01
N SER A 52 -4.55 3.58 1.25
CA SER A 52 -4.51 5.00 1.63
C SER A 52 -5.77 5.44 2.36
N ASN A 53 -5.66 6.51 3.16
CA ASN A 53 -6.80 7.07 3.90
C ASN A 53 -7.58 6.01 4.71
N ALA A 54 -6.83 5.09 5.31
CA ALA A 54 -7.36 3.90 5.96
C ALA A 54 -6.87 3.78 7.41
N ASN A 55 -7.52 2.92 8.19
CA ASN A 55 -7.07 2.55 9.53
C ASN A 55 -6.97 1.02 9.67
N PRO A 56 -5.76 0.43 9.62
CA PRO A 56 -4.47 1.07 9.39
C PRO A 56 -4.23 1.47 7.91
N THR A 57 -3.48 2.56 7.70
CA THR A 57 -2.93 2.95 6.39
C THR A 57 -1.59 2.24 6.18
N GLY A 58 -1.37 1.59 5.03
CA GLY A 58 -0.13 0.86 4.78
C GLY A 58 -0.19 -0.12 3.60
N VAL A 59 0.85 -0.94 3.46
CA VAL A 59 0.92 -1.98 2.43
C VAL A 59 0.14 -3.21 2.87
N ALA A 60 -0.87 -3.59 2.09
CA ALA A 60 -1.79 -4.69 2.40
C ALA A 60 -1.49 -5.98 1.62
N GLY A 61 -0.70 -5.90 0.55
CA GLY A 61 -0.40 -7.07 -0.27
C GLY A 61 0.39 -6.74 -1.53
N ILE A 62 0.37 -7.69 -2.47
CA ILE A 62 1.09 -7.67 -3.74
C ILE A 62 0.11 -7.84 -4.89
N VAL A 63 0.37 -7.12 -5.97
CA VAL A 63 -0.28 -7.27 -7.28
C VAL A 63 0.75 -7.55 -8.36
N GLU A 64 0.29 -8.07 -9.49
CA GLU A 64 1.07 -8.26 -10.71
C GLU A 64 0.41 -7.51 -11.86
N VAL A 65 1.19 -6.81 -12.68
CA VAL A 65 0.71 -6.19 -13.92
C VAL A 65 0.47 -7.30 -14.95
N VAL A 66 -0.79 -7.46 -15.38
CA VAL A 66 -1.19 -8.47 -16.36
C VAL A 66 -1.57 -7.89 -17.71
N ARG A 67 -1.69 -6.56 -17.81
CA ARG A 67 -1.82 -5.83 -19.07
C ARG A 67 -1.08 -4.50 -19.01
N GLU A 68 -0.28 -4.24 -20.03
CA GLU A 68 0.42 -2.96 -20.19
C GLU A 68 -0.55 -1.80 -20.43
N ALA A 69 -0.04 -0.57 -20.32
CA ALA A 69 -0.86 0.63 -20.34
C ALA A 69 -1.72 0.76 -21.61
N TYR A 70 -2.97 1.14 -21.40
CA TYR A 70 -3.95 1.41 -22.45
C TYR A 70 -4.88 2.57 -22.05
N PRO A 71 -5.64 3.17 -22.99
CA PRO A 71 -6.51 4.30 -22.69
C PRO A 71 -7.50 4.03 -21.55
N ASP A 72 -7.54 4.95 -20.59
CA ASP A 72 -8.48 4.89 -19.48
C ASP A 72 -9.88 5.30 -19.96
N HIS A 73 -10.79 4.33 -20.04
CA HIS A 73 -12.15 4.54 -20.52
C HIS A 73 -12.98 5.42 -19.57
N THR A 74 -12.65 5.45 -18.27
CA THR A 74 -13.35 6.27 -17.28
C THR A 74 -13.15 7.78 -17.53
N ALA A 75 -12.12 8.16 -18.27
CA ALA A 75 -11.90 9.55 -18.67
C ALA A 75 -12.91 10.04 -19.72
N LEU A 76 -13.57 9.13 -20.43
CA LEU A 76 -14.50 9.44 -21.52
C LEU A 76 -15.97 9.42 -21.10
N ASP A 77 -16.27 8.88 -19.92
CA ASP A 77 -17.63 8.75 -19.40
C ASP A 77 -18.01 9.98 -18.54
N PRO A 78 -18.98 10.81 -18.96
CA PRO A 78 -19.43 11.98 -18.19
C PRO A 78 -20.02 11.67 -16.81
N ALA A 79 -20.45 10.43 -16.57
CA ALA A 79 -20.94 9.99 -15.26
C ALA A 79 -19.82 9.55 -14.32
N SER A 80 -18.61 9.33 -14.84
CA SER A 80 -17.46 8.93 -14.03
C SER A 80 -16.95 10.11 -13.19
N PRO A 81 -16.56 9.88 -11.91
CA PRO A 81 -15.87 10.89 -11.12
C PRO A 81 -14.49 11.27 -11.72
N TYR A 82 -14.00 10.50 -12.69
CA TYR A 82 -12.73 10.71 -13.34
C TYR A 82 -12.85 11.21 -14.79
N PHE A 83 -14.03 11.68 -15.20
CA PHE A 83 -14.25 12.29 -16.50
C PHE A 83 -13.27 13.45 -16.76
N ASP A 84 -12.77 13.55 -17.99
CA ASP A 84 -11.96 14.69 -18.44
C ASP A 84 -12.44 15.13 -19.82
N ALA A 85 -13.09 16.29 -19.90
CA ALA A 85 -13.62 16.86 -21.15
C ALA A 85 -12.55 17.10 -22.22
N LYS A 86 -11.26 17.10 -21.87
CA LYS A 86 -10.15 17.24 -22.83
C LYS A 86 -9.71 15.89 -23.42
N ALA A 87 -10.05 14.78 -22.77
CA ALA A 87 -9.74 13.45 -23.26
C ALA A 87 -10.78 13.01 -24.31
N THR A 88 -10.33 12.41 -25.39
CA THR A 88 -11.20 11.82 -26.42
C THR A 88 -10.68 10.45 -26.83
N ALA A 89 -11.53 9.62 -27.46
CA ALA A 89 -11.10 8.31 -27.96
C ALA A 89 -9.93 8.43 -28.98
N ALA A 90 -9.93 9.48 -29.81
CA ALA A 90 -8.85 9.75 -30.77
C ALA A 90 -7.59 10.35 -30.12
N LYS A 91 -7.72 10.95 -28.93
CA LYS A 91 -6.62 11.58 -28.18
C LYS A 91 -6.74 11.23 -26.69
N PRO A 92 -6.42 9.99 -26.30
CA PRO A 92 -6.48 9.59 -24.91
C PRO A 92 -5.37 10.30 -24.12
N ILE A 93 -5.75 10.98 -23.02
CA ILE A 93 -4.80 11.67 -22.14
C ILE A 93 -4.36 10.75 -21.00
N TRP A 94 -5.33 9.99 -20.46
CA TRP A 94 -5.17 9.13 -19.31
C TRP A 94 -5.00 7.67 -19.76
N GLN A 95 -4.26 6.93 -18.96
CA GLN A 95 -3.91 5.55 -19.23
C GLN A 95 -4.15 4.76 -17.95
N MET A 96 -4.40 3.47 -18.09
CA MET A 96 -4.55 2.51 -17.02
C MET A 96 -3.87 1.20 -17.41
N VAL A 97 -3.62 0.34 -16.44
CA VAL A 97 -3.09 -1.03 -16.61
C VAL A 97 -4.08 -2.01 -16.01
N ASP A 98 -3.98 -3.30 -16.34
CA ASP A 98 -4.70 -4.32 -15.56
C ASP A 98 -3.73 -4.95 -14.56
N VAL A 99 -4.21 -5.14 -13.33
CA VAL A 99 -3.45 -5.79 -12.27
C VAL A 99 -4.22 -7.00 -11.73
N ALA A 100 -3.51 -8.09 -11.51
CA ALA A 100 -4.03 -9.29 -10.87
C ALA A 100 -3.62 -9.36 -9.40
N PHE A 101 -4.44 -10.03 -8.61
CA PHE A 101 -4.10 -10.39 -7.24
C PHE A 101 -2.84 -11.28 -7.20
N GLY A 102 -1.81 -10.84 -6.48
CA GLY A 102 -0.62 -11.65 -6.22
C GLY A 102 -0.67 -12.32 -4.86
N ALA A 103 -0.73 -11.51 -3.80
CA ALA A 103 -0.79 -11.99 -2.42
C ALA A 103 -1.42 -10.96 -1.49
N GLN A 104 -2.00 -11.43 -0.38
CA GLN A 104 -2.43 -10.58 0.73
C GLN A 104 -1.52 -10.84 1.93
N PHE A 105 -1.09 -9.78 2.61
CA PHE A 105 -0.32 -9.92 3.85
C PHE A 105 -1.26 -10.26 5.03
N ALA A 106 -0.74 -11.00 6.01
CA ALA A 106 -1.51 -11.34 7.21
C ALA A 106 -1.91 -10.08 7.99
N GLU A 107 -1.00 -9.11 8.05
CA GLU A 107 -1.24 -7.78 8.62
C GLU A 107 -0.77 -6.70 7.64
N VAL A 108 -1.41 -5.54 7.68
CA VAL A 108 -0.97 -4.36 6.92
C VAL A 108 0.36 -3.87 7.47
N VAL A 109 1.37 -3.73 6.61
CA VAL A 109 2.62 -3.05 6.99
C VAL A 109 2.33 -1.55 7.04
N THR A 110 2.11 -1.04 8.25
CA THR A 110 1.60 0.32 8.48
C THR A 110 2.59 1.39 7.99
N LEU A 111 2.06 2.56 7.62
CA LEU A 111 2.89 3.72 7.25
C LEU A 111 3.86 4.10 8.37
N GLU A 112 3.44 3.99 9.63
CA GLU A 112 4.31 4.20 10.78
C GLU A 112 5.48 3.21 10.79
N ARG A 113 5.19 1.92 10.59
CA ARG A 113 6.23 0.88 10.51
C ARG A 113 7.18 1.12 9.35
N LEU A 114 6.67 1.51 8.18
CA LEU A 114 7.51 1.86 7.02
C LEU A 114 8.44 3.03 7.33
N ARG A 115 7.96 4.07 8.03
CA ARG A 115 8.79 5.23 8.44
C ARG A 115 9.85 4.86 9.46
N ALA A 116 9.58 3.91 10.33
CA ALA A 116 10.52 3.43 11.34
C ALA A 116 11.53 2.40 10.82
N THR A 117 11.39 1.94 9.57
CA THR A 117 12.26 0.89 9.00
C THR A 117 13.45 1.51 8.27
N ALA A 118 14.65 1.14 8.72
CA ALA A 118 15.90 1.57 8.10
C ALA A 118 16.01 1.10 6.64
N GLY A 119 16.52 1.96 5.76
CA GLY A 119 16.68 1.69 4.33
C GLY A 119 15.46 2.06 3.48
N LEU A 120 14.39 2.58 4.06
CA LEU A 120 13.21 3.10 3.34
C LEU A 120 13.17 4.64 3.27
N GLU A 121 14.17 5.34 3.80
CA GLU A 121 14.15 6.80 4.00
C GLU A 121 13.97 7.57 2.69
N GLN A 122 14.46 7.01 1.58
CA GLN A 122 14.40 7.63 0.25
C GLN A 122 13.16 7.27 -0.57
N MET A 123 12.32 6.37 -0.04
CA MET A 123 11.16 5.84 -0.74
C MET A 123 10.20 6.98 -1.12
N PRO A 124 9.80 7.10 -2.40
CA PRO A 124 8.91 8.18 -2.85
C PRO A 124 7.59 8.27 -2.07
N LEU A 125 7.12 7.14 -1.51
CA LEU A 125 5.95 7.06 -0.65
C LEU A 125 6.09 7.91 0.62
N LEU A 126 7.28 7.96 1.22
CA LEU A 126 7.51 8.54 2.55
C LEU A 126 7.87 10.02 2.50
N ARG A 127 8.20 10.55 1.31
CA ARG A 127 8.51 11.96 1.11
C ARG A 127 7.32 12.84 1.49
N ARG A 128 7.58 13.88 2.28
CA ARG A 128 6.56 14.86 2.67
C ARG A 128 5.93 15.49 1.42
N GLY A 129 4.61 15.61 1.43
CA GLY A 129 3.86 16.22 0.33
C GLY A 129 3.68 15.34 -0.92
N SER A 130 4.16 14.09 -0.93
CA SER A 130 3.89 13.18 -2.04
C SER A 130 2.38 12.97 -2.20
N ARG A 131 1.88 13.25 -3.41
CA ARG A 131 0.46 13.08 -3.82
C ARG A 131 0.31 12.05 -4.95
N LEU A 132 1.37 11.29 -5.23
CA LEU A 132 1.33 10.25 -6.25
C LEU A 132 0.54 9.04 -5.75
N SER A 133 -0.32 8.49 -6.60
CA SER A 133 -1.08 7.24 -6.37
C SER A 133 -0.37 6.00 -6.91
N VAL A 134 0.49 6.17 -7.91
CA VAL A 134 1.38 5.12 -8.44
C VAL A 134 2.81 5.60 -8.29
N LEU A 135 3.68 4.77 -7.72
CA LEU A 135 5.08 5.10 -7.46
C LEU A 135 6.01 3.94 -7.83
N PRO A 136 7.23 4.22 -8.29
CA PRO A 136 8.26 3.18 -8.41
C PRO A 136 8.73 2.76 -7.01
N VAL A 137 9.15 1.50 -6.91
CA VAL A 137 9.78 0.92 -5.72
C VAL A 137 11.11 0.32 -6.15
N SER A 138 12.19 0.70 -5.47
CA SER A 138 13.50 0.14 -5.78
C SER A 138 13.59 -1.34 -5.37
N PRO A 139 14.48 -2.13 -5.98
CA PRO A 139 14.71 -3.51 -5.54
C PRO A 139 15.03 -3.62 -4.04
N GLY A 140 15.83 -2.70 -3.49
CA GLY A 140 16.17 -2.70 -2.06
C GLY A 140 14.97 -2.45 -1.16
N GLU A 141 14.16 -1.43 -1.49
CA GLU A 141 12.92 -1.10 -0.76
C GLU A 141 11.94 -2.27 -0.77
N TRP A 142 11.80 -2.94 -1.92
CA TRP A 142 10.94 -4.11 -2.08
C TRP A 142 11.32 -5.25 -1.14
N GLU A 143 12.60 -5.64 -1.14
CA GLU A 143 13.08 -6.71 -0.27
C GLU A 143 12.93 -6.35 1.22
N ILE A 144 13.13 -5.09 1.59
CA ILE A 144 12.94 -4.61 2.96
C ILE A 144 11.47 -4.73 3.36
N ILE A 145 10.53 -4.25 2.54
CA ILE A 145 9.09 -4.32 2.84
C ILE A 145 8.62 -5.77 2.94
N LEU A 146 9.09 -6.66 2.07
CA LEU A 146 8.78 -8.09 2.16
C LEU A 146 9.30 -8.71 3.47
N LYS A 147 10.48 -8.32 3.95
CA LYS A 147 11.00 -8.77 5.25
C LYS A 147 10.16 -8.24 6.40
N VAL A 148 9.76 -6.97 6.36
CA VAL A 148 8.90 -6.36 7.39
C VAL A 148 7.53 -7.04 7.44
N ALA A 149 6.95 -7.35 6.28
CA ALA A 149 5.68 -8.10 6.18
C ALA A 149 5.76 -9.53 6.74
N ARG A 150 6.98 -10.07 6.97
CA ARG A 150 7.26 -11.42 7.47
C ARG A 150 7.82 -11.46 8.89
N LEU A 151 7.92 -10.32 9.59
CA LEU A 151 8.29 -10.30 11.00
C LEU A 151 7.01 -10.32 11.86
N PRO A 152 6.86 -11.26 12.81
CA PRO A 152 5.84 -11.14 13.83
C PRO A 152 6.11 -9.87 14.65
N SER A 153 5.07 -9.08 14.83
CA SER A 153 5.04 -7.84 15.61
C SER A 153 5.51 -8.14 17.03
N ASN A 154 6.64 -7.56 17.42
CA ASN A 154 7.13 -7.62 18.79
C ASN A 154 6.28 -6.63 19.60
N ASP A 155 5.16 -7.10 20.13
CA ASP A 155 4.33 -6.34 21.05
C ASP A 155 5.08 -6.17 22.38
N GLN A 156 5.63 -4.97 22.57
CA GLN A 156 6.18 -4.49 23.84
C GLN A 156 5.05 -3.90 24.71
N SER A 157 3.97 -4.67 24.90
CA SER A 157 2.93 -4.42 25.90
C SER A 157 2.86 -5.60 26.86
N SER A 158 3.96 -5.81 27.58
CA SER A 158 3.97 -6.58 28.82
C SER A 158 5.07 -6.03 29.71
N SER A 159 4.86 -4.80 30.20
CA SER A 159 5.61 -4.30 31.35
C SER A 159 4.76 -3.32 32.15
N SER A 160 3.96 -3.89 33.07
CA SER A 160 3.56 -3.23 34.32
C SER A 160 2.98 -4.26 35.29
N ARG A 161 3.76 -5.30 35.58
CA ARG A 161 3.78 -5.96 36.89
C ARG A 161 5.19 -6.38 37.20
N LEU A 162 5.88 -5.55 37.97
CA LEU A 162 6.85 -5.89 39.01
C LEU A 162 7.56 -4.59 39.42
N GLN A 163 6.86 -3.79 40.24
CA GLN A 163 7.55 -2.93 41.20
C GLN A 163 7.44 -3.63 42.55
N LEU A 164 8.57 -4.19 42.98
CA LEU A 164 8.79 -4.69 44.32
C LEU A 164 9.12 -3.50 45.23
N ALA A 165 8.32 -3.25 46.26
CA ALA A 165 8.78 -2.53 47.45
C ALA A 165 7.87 -2.82 48.67
N VAL A 166 8.30 -3.79 49.48
CA VAL A 166 8.41 -3.68 50.95
C VAL A 166 7.72 -2.49 51.62
N HIS A 167 6.63 -2.72 52.36
CA HIS A 167 6.47 -2.37 53.78
C HIS A 167 5.07 -2.75 54.32
N ALA A 168 4.97 -3.61 55.33
CA ALA A 168 4.08 -3.47 56.50
C ALA A 168 4.27 -4.64 57.49
N PRO A 169 4.02 -4.43 58.79
CA PRO A 169 4.57 -5.22 59.90
C PRO A 169 3.60 -6.26 60.49
N VAL A 170 4.19 -7.20 61.23
CA VAL A 170 3.77 -7.86 62.51
C VAL A 170 2.31 -8.33 62.67
N ASP A 171 2.14 -9.62 62.95
CA ASP A 171 1.32 -10.19 64.06
C ASP A 171 1.64 -11.71 64.13
N GLU A 172 2.39 -12.20 65.12
CA GLU A 172 1.97 -12.69 66.44
C GLU A 172 1.24 -14.06 66.45
N VAL A 173 1.78 -14.96 67.30
CA VAL A 173 1.10 -16.01 68.11
C VAL A 173 1.02 -17.49 67.61
N ASN A 174 1.67 -18.34 68.43
CA ASN A 174 1.44 -19.78 68.77
C ASN A 174 1.57 -20.84 67.66
N GLN A 175 2.22 -21.99 67.85
CA GLN A 175 2.56 -22.77 69.05
C GLN A 175 3.78 -23.64 68.73
#